data_AF-A0A8I0W986-F1
#
_entry.id   AF-A0A8I0W986-F1
#
_cell.length_a   1.000
_cell.length_b   1.000
_cell.length_c   1.000
_cell.angle_alpha   90.00
_cell.angle_beta   90.00
_cell.angle_gamma   90.00
#
_symmetry.space_group_name_H-M   'P 1'
#
loop_
_entity.id
_entity.type
_entity.pdbx_description
1 polymer ?
#
loop_
_entity_poly.entity_id
_entity_poly.type
_entity_poly.pdbx_seq_one_letter_code
_entity_poly.pdbx_strand_id
1 'polypeptide(L)'
;QLDEATAEQDPTPGMTQATADNYRAKKVEAERISAEAQSVIDNGDATAEEIRDEKAKVEEALTQLTEAKNALKADKSVLEQKRPGLNHVGVTEGKKPASVTAYNNEMTKIHDELEAAKTEADRVIHDDNATPAQVTAAIAKIDAVQPKLDNAI
;
A
#
# COMPACT_ATOMS: atom_id res chain seq x y z
N GLN A 1 7.27 -22.49 11.27
CA GLN A 1 7.52 -23.36 10.08
C GLN A 1 7.11 -22.61 8.82
N LEU A 2 7.52 -23.03 7.61
CA LEU A 2 7.03 -22.42 6.36
C LEU A 2 5.47 -22.44 6.31
N ASP A 3 4.88 -23.50 6.87
CA ASP A 3 3.43 -23.66 7.07
C ASP A 3 2.77 -22.51 7.85
N GLU A 4 3.52 -21.80 8.69
CA GLU A 4 3.05 -20.66 9.48
C GLU A 4 3.07 -19.36 8.64
N ALA A 5 4.02 -19.24 7.72
CA ALA A 5 4.15 -18.11 6.80
C ALA A 5 3.18 -18.21 5.60
N THR A 6 2.68 -19.40 5.28
CA THR A 6 1.70 -19.64 4.22
C THR A 6 0.25 -19.60 4.72
N ALA A 7 0.01 -19.74 6.02
CA ALA A 7 -1.31 -19.70 6.65
C ALA A 7 -1.84 -18.27 6.92
N GLU A 8 -0.97 -17.26 6.92
CA GLU A 8 -1.39 -15.87 7.02
C GLU A 8 -2.11 -15.40 5.75
N GLN A 9 -3.08 -14.48 5.89
CA GLN A 9 -3.68 -13.82 4.74
C GLN A 9 -2.60 -13.20 3.86
N ASP A 10 -2.76 -13.32 2.54
CA ASP A 10 -1.86 -12.72 1.57
C ASP A 10 -1.67 -11.23 1.87
N PRO A 11 -0.44 -10.77 2.21
CA PRO A 11 -0.19 -9.39 2.61
C PRO A 11 -0.02 -8.44 1.40
N THR A 12 -0.11 -8.94 0.17
CA THR A 12 0.12 -8.17 -1.05
C THR A 12 -1.04 -7.31 -1.58
N PRO A 13 -2.33 -7.52 -1.22
CA PRO A 13 -3.41 -6.67 -1.70
C PRO A 13 -3.20 -5.18 -1.35
N GLY A 14 -3.24 -4.32 -2.37
CA GLY A 14 -3.06 -2.87 -2.22
C GLY A 14 -1.60 -2.43 -1.98
N MET A 15 -0.63 -3.34 -2.09
CA MET A 15 0.79 -3.02 -2.11
C MET A 15 1.26 -2.68 -3.53
N THR A 16 2.42 -2.03 -3.65
CA THR A 16 3.04 -1.77 -4.95
C THR A 16 3.39 -3.09 -5.65
N GLN A 17 3.20 -3.13 -6.97
CA GLN A 17 3.46 -4.33 -7.76
C GLN A 17 4.87 -4.89 -7.54
N ALA A 18 5.89 -4.02 -7.54
CA ALA A 18 7.28 -4.44 -7.37
C ALA A 18 7.55 -5.15 -6.03
N THR A 19 6.99 -4.64 -4.92
CA THR A 19 7.21 -5.25 -3.60
C THR A 19 6.36 -6.52 -3.42
N ALA A 20 5.14 -6.52 -3.96
CA ALA A 20 4.28 -7.69 -3.98
C ALA A 20 4.90 -8.85 -4.78
N ASP A 21 5.47 -8.56 -5.96
CA ASP A 21 6.09 -9.57 -6.81
C ASP A 21 7.37 -10.13 -6.18
N ASN A 22 8.17 -9.28 -5.53
CA ASN A 22 9.33 -9.73 -4.76
C ASN A 22 8.93 -10.70 -3.63
N TYR A 23 7.93 -10.33 -2.82
CA TYR A 23 7.42 -11.19 -1.74
C TYR A 23 6.93 -12.54 -2.29
N ARG A 24 6.13 -12.53 -3.37
CA ARG A 24 5.63 -13.77 -3.99
C ARG A 24 6.75 -14.65 -4.53
N ALA A 25 7.78 -14.06 -5.16
CA ALA A 25 8.94 -14.81 -5.64
C ALA A 25 9.72 -15.46 -4.48
N LYS A 26 9.94 -14.73 -3.38
CA LYS A 26 10.59 -15.29 -2.18
C LYS A 26 9.76 -16.35 -1.49
N LYS A 27 8.43 -16.23 -1.54
CA LYS A 27 7.52 -17.26 -1.02
C LYS A 27 7.66 -18.57 -1.79
N VAL A 28 7.58 -18.50 -3.12
CA VAL A 28 7.76 -19.67 -4.01
C VAL A 28 9.14 -20.31 -3.81
N GLU A 29 10.19 -19.51 -3.65
CA GLU A 29 11.53 -20.03 -3.44
C GLU A 29 11.68 -20.73 -2.08
N ALA A 30 11.11 -20.16 -1.02
CA ALA A 30 11.10 -20.79 0.30
C ALA A 30 10.28 -22.10 0.31
N GLU A 31 9.16 -22.15 -0.43
CA GLU A 31 8.38 -23.37 -0.67
C GLU A 31 9.19 -24.44 -1.42
N ARG A 32 9.91 -24.05 -2.47
CA ARG A 32 10.78 -24.95 -3.23
C ARG A 32 11.89 -25.54 -2.37
N ILE A 33 12.64 -24.69 -1.65
CA ILE A 33 13.75 -25.12 -0.79
C ILE A 33 13.24 -26.00 0.35
N SER A 34 12.08 -25.68 0.93
CA SER A 34 11.50 -26.53 1.98
C SER A 34 11.12 -27.92 1.45
N ALA A 35 10.64 -28.03 0.21
CA ALA A 35 10.33 -29.33 -0.41
C ALA A 35 11.60 -30.14 -0.73
N GLU A 36 12.68 -29.47 -1.16
CA GLU A 36 14.00 -30.08 -1.37
C GLU A 36 14.57 -30.59 -0.04
N ALA A 37 14.49 -29.79 1.02
CA ALA A 37 14.85 -30.19 2.38
C ALA A 37 14.11 -31.42 2.85
N GLN A 38 12.80 -31.47 2.65
CA GLN A 38 12.02 -32.63 3.02
C GLN A 38 12.45 -33.87 2.22
N SER A 39 12.74 -33.72 0.94
CA SER A 39 13.20 -34.83 0.09
C SER A 39 14.56 -35.39 0.52
N VAL A 40 15.48 -34.53 0.99
CA VAL A 40 16.77 -34.97 1.57
C VAL A 40 16.55 -35.69 2.89
N ILE A 41 15.67 -35.19 3.76
CA ILE A 41 15.36 -35.83 5.05
C ILE A 41 14.69 -37.19 4.87
N ASP A 42 13.81 -37.32 3.87
CA ASP A 42 13.10 -38.56 3.55
C ASP A 42 14.02 -39.59 2.87
N ASN A 43 15.20 -39.17 2.37
CA ASN A 43 16.21 -40.07 1.87
C ASN A 43 16.94 -40.77 3.04
N GLY A 44 16.69 -42.06 3.22
CA GLY A 44 17.25 -42.87 4.31
C GLY A 44 18.78 -42.97 4.33
N ASP A 45 19.46 -42.57 3.27
CA ASP A 45 20.92 -42.54 3.15
C ASP A 45 21.51 -41.13 3.37
N ALA A 46 20.69 -40.12 3.66
CA ALA A 46 21.16 -38.74 3.82
C ALA A 46 22.16 -38.60 4.98
N THR A 47 23.26 -37.93 4.67
CA THR A 47 24.32 -37.64 5.64
C THR A 47 23.94 -36.47 6.54
N ALA A 48 24.55 -36.41 7.71
CA ALA A 48 24.38 -35.27 8.62
C ALA A 48 24.88 -33.94 8.03
N GLU A 49 25.77 -33.99 7.04
CA GLU A 49 26.26 -32.82 6.31
C GLU A 49 25.20 -32.31 5.33
N GLU A 50 24.62 -33.19 4.50
CA GLU A 50 23.52 -32.84 3.58
C GLU A 50 22.32 -32.25 4.33
N ILE A 51 21.94 -32.85 5.47
CA ILE A 51 20.86 -32.32 6.32
C ILE A 51 21.20 -30.93 6.88
N ARG A 52 22.46 -30.68 7.24
CA ARG A 52 22.89 -29.38 7.76
C ARG A 52 22.87 -28.31 6.67
N ASP A 53 23.38 -28.62 5.49
CA ASP A 53 23.43 -27.70 4.36
C ASP A 53 22.02 -27.31 3.92
N GLU A 54 21.12 -28.29 3.84
CA GLU A 54 19.76 -28.06 3.42
C GLU A 54 18.96 -27.27 4.47
N LYS A 55 19.21 -27.52 5.76
CA LYS A 55 18.70 -26.68 6.85
C LYS A 55 19.16 -25.22 6.71
N ALA A 56 20.43 -24.97 6.38
CA ALA A 56 20.95 -23.62 6.20
C ALA A 56 20.26 -22.88 5.04
N LYS A 57 19.99 -23.58 3.93
CA LYS A 57 19.22 -23.00 2.80
C LYS A 57 17.80 -22.63 3.19
N VAL A 58 17.12 -23.48 3.96
CA VAL A 58 15.76 -23.19 4.46
C VAL A 58 15.78 -21.94 5.35
N GLU A 59 16.74 -21.82 6.27
CA GLU A 59 16.89 -20.66 7.15
C GLU A 59 17.15 -19.37 6.35
N GLU A 60 17.99 -19.44 5.32
CA GLU A 60 18.24 -18.31 4.41
C GLU A 60 16.97 -17.91 3.66
N ALA A 61 16.24 -18.87 3.09
CA ALA A 61 15.03 -18.61 2.32
C ALA A 61 13.92 -17.96 3.18
N LEU A 62 13.76 -18.43 4.42
CA LEU A 62 12.81 -17.85 5.39
C LEU A 62 13.21 -16.43 5.80
N THR A 63 14.51 -16.16 5.94
CA THR A 63 15.03 -14.81 6.21
C THR A 63 14.68 -13.87 5.06
N GLN A 64 14.97 -14.27 3.82
CA GLN A 64 14.66 -13.47 2.63
C GLN A 64 13.15 -13.24 2.44
N LEU A 65 12.31 -14.24 2.74
CA LEU A 65 10.85 -14.09 2.73
C LEU A 65 10.38 -13.06 3.77
N THR A 66 10.94 -13.10 4.97
CA THR A 66 10.61 -12.16 6.05
C THR A 66 11.03 -10.74 5.69
N GLU A 67 12.21 -10.57 5.12
CA GLU A 67 12.68 -9.28 4.62
C GLU A 67 11.77 -8.74 3.50
N ALA A 68 11.39 -9.58 2.55
CA ALA A 68 10.48 -9.19 1.48
C ALA A 68 9.08 -8.80 2.01
N LYS A 69 8.58 -9.50 3.03
CA LYS A 69 7.32 -9.16 3.71
C LYS A 69 7.41 -7.79 4.39
N ASN A 70 8.51 -7.51 5.10
CA ASN A 70 8.74 -6.23 5.77
C ASN A 70 9.00 -5.08 4.78
N ALA A 71 9.45 -5.40 3.57
CA ALA A 71 9.69 -4.44 2.50
C ALA A 71 8.43 -4.08 1.69
N LEU A 72 7.28 -4.70 1.97
CA LEU A 72 6.01 -4.34 1.33
C LEU A 72 5.67 -2.87 1.58
N LYS A 73 5.22 -2.19 0.53
CA LYS A 73 4.81 -0.78 0.57
C LYS A 73 3.43 -0.63 -0.03
N ALA A 74 2.54 0.11 0.64
CA ALA A 74 1.23 0.43 0.08
C ALA A 74 1.39 1.22 -1.23
N ASP A 75 0.55 0.92 -2.21
CA ASP A 75 0.49 1.70 -3.45
C ASP A 75 -0.27 3.00 -3.22
N LYS A 76 0.43 4.14 -3.36
CA LYS A 76 -0.10 5.48 -3.14
C LYS A 76 -0.36 6.24 -4.43
N SER A 77 -0.10 5.65 -5.60
CA SER A 77 -0.09 6.33 -6.90
C SER A 77 -1.41 7.06 -7.20
N VAL A 78 -2.55 6.41 -6.93
CA VAL A 78 -3.88 7.02 -7.12
C VAL A 78 -4.11 8.18 -6.17
N LEU A 79 -3.67 8.05 -4.91
CA LEU A 79 -3.78 9.12 -3.91
C LEU A 79 -2.94 10.33 -4.30
N GLU A 80 -1.69 10.10 -4.72
CA GLU A 80 -0.77 11.13 -5.22
C GLU A 80 -1.30 11.85 -6.46
N GLN A 81 -1.96 11.12 -7.37
CA GLN A 81 -2.61 11.69 -8.55
C GLN A 81 -3.81 12.57 -8.18
N LYS A 82 -4.62 12.16 -7.21
CA LYS A 82 -5.85 12.87 -6.82
C LYS A 82 -5.58 14.09 -5.95
N ARG A 83 -4.61 14.03 -5.04
CA ARG A 83 -4.32 15.08 -4.05
C ARG A 83 -4.21 16.50 -4.65
N PRO A 84 -3.51 16.73 -5.77
CA PRO A 84 -3.43 18.04 -6.41
C PRO A 84 -4.79 18.64 -6.79
N GLY A 85 -5.81 17.82 -7.08
CA GLY A 85 -7.16 18.28 -7.43
C GLY A 85 -7.84 19.10 -6.33
N LEU A 86 -7.47 18.88 -5.07
CA LEU A 86 -8.00 19.63 -3.92
C LEU A 86 -7.42 21.04 -3.78
N ASN A 87 -6.37 21.40 -4.54
CA ASN A 87 -5.78 22.74 -4.53
C ASN A 87 -6.48 23.71 -5.50
N HIS A 88 -7.49 23.24 -6.23
CA HIS A 88 -8.18 24.07 -7.19
C HIS A 88 -8.98 25.18 -6.48
N VAL A 89 -8.86 26.39 -7.00
CA VAL A 89 -9.60 27.58 -6.56
C VAL A 89 -10.40 28.12 -7.74
N GLY A 90 -11.66 28.49 -7.50
CA GLY A 90 -12.51 29.07 -8.52
C GLY A 90 -11.96 30.40 -9.05
N VAL A 91 -12.13 30.63 -10.35
CA VAL A 91 -11.75 31.91 -10.98
C VAL A 91 -12.83 32.94 -10.71
N THR A 92 -12.52 33.94 -9.88
CA THR A 92 -13.46 35.03 -9.53
C THR A 92 -13.31 36.28 -10.41
N GLU A 93 -12.24 36.37 -11.20
CA GLU A 93 -11.99 37.50 -12.11
C GLU A 93 -13.03 37.56 -13.24
N GLY A 94 -13.57 38.76 -13.49
CA GLY A 94 -14.57 38.99 -14.53
C GLY A 94 -15.96 38.35 -14.26
N LYS A 95 -16.16 37.71 -13.12
CA LYS A 95 -17.44 37.11 -12.73
C LYS A 95 -18.40 38.15 -12.12
N LYS A 96 -19.71 37.86 -12.17
CA LYS A 96 -20.74 38.70 -11.53
C LYS A 96 -20.60 38.60 -10.00
N PRO A 97 -20.81 39.69 -9.25
CA PRO A 97 -20.73 39.68 -7.78
C PRO A 97 -21.56 38.57 -7.12
N ALA A 98 -22.79 38.34 -7.61
CA ALA A 98 -23.66 37.28 -7.08
C ALA A 98 -23.07 35.87 -7.23
N SER A 99 -22.38 35.58 -8.35
CA SER A 99 -21.71 34.30 -8.57
C SER A 99 -20.50 34.13 -7.64
N VAL A 100 -19.73 35.19 -7.41
CA VAL A 100 -18.60 35.17 -6.47
C VAL A 100 -19.09 34.95 -5.04
N THR A 101 -20.19 35.59 -4.63
CA THR A 101 -20.81 35.36 -3.32
C THR A 101 -21.28 33.92 -3.16
N ALA A 102 -21.91 33.34 -4.19
CA ALA A 102 -22.33 31.94 -4.16
C ALA A 102 -21.14 30.98 -4.00
N TYR A 103 -20.08 31.15 -4.81
CA TYR A 103 -18.84 30.39 -4.70
C TYR A 103 -18.24 30.46 -3.29
N ASN A 104 -18.06 31.67 -2.74
CA ASN A 104 -17.48 31.86 -1.42
C ASN A 104 -18.31 31.16 -0.32
N ASN A 105 -19.64 31.24 -0.40
CA ASN A 105 -20.53 30.59 0.54
C ASN A 105 -20.40 29.05 0.49
N GLU A 106 -20.31 28.46 -0.71
CA GLU A 106 -20.09 27.01 -0.84
C GLU A 106 -18.70 26.61 -0.35
N MET A 107 -17.66 27.39 -0.66
CA MET A 107 -16.30 27.15 -0.16
C MET A 107 -16.22 27.20 1.37
N THR A 108 -16.93 28.13 2.02
CA THR A 108 -17.01 28.16 3.48
C THR A 108 -17.66 26.91 4.06
N LYS A 109 -18.71 26.36 3.42
CA LYS A 109 -19.39 25.15 3.90
C LYS A 109 -18.51 23.90 3.82
N ILE A 110 -17.63 23.82 2.81
CA ILE A 110 -16.79 22.63 2.57
C ILE A 110 -15.37 22.78 3.13
N HIS A 111 -15.02 23.94 3.71
CA HIS A 111 -13.67 24.27 4.14
C HIS A 111 -13.04 23.21 5.05
N ASP A 112 -13.75 22.85 6.12
CA ASP A 112 -13.23 21.89 7.11
C ASP A 112 -13.04 20.49 6.50
N GLU A 113 -13.97 20.04 5.66
CA GLU A 113 -13.85 18.75 4.97
C GLU A 113 -12.70 18.75 3.97
N LEU A 114 -12.51 19.85 3.23
CA LEU A 114 -11.43 20.02 2.27
C LEU A 114 -10.06 20.01 2.95
N GLU A 115 -9.89 20.75 4.03
CA GLU A 115 -8.64 20.78 4.78
C GLU A 115 -8.35 19.45 5.49
N ALA A 116 -9.38 18.76 5.99
CA ALA A 116 -9.24 17.42 6.55
C ALA A 116 -8.83 16.38 5.49
N ALA A 117 -9.40 16.47 4.27
CA ALA A 117 -9.04 15.59 3.16
C ALA A 117 -7.59 15.83 2.69
N LYS A 118 -7.17 17.10 2.54
CA LYS A 118 -5.79 17.46 2.21
C LYS A 118 -4.80 16.96 3.26
N THR A 119 -5.09 17.24 4.53
CA THR A 119 -4.22 16.87 5.65
C THR A 119 -4.04 15.36 5.74
N GLU A 120 -5.13 14.59 5.61
CA GLU A 120 -5.04 13.13 5.64
C GLU A 120 -4.32 12.57 4.42
N ALA A 121 -4.57 13.11 3.22
CA ALA A 121 -3.86 12.72 2.01
C ALA A 121 -2.35 12.97 2.16
N ASP A 122 -1.95 14.15 2.62
CA ASP A 122 -0.55 14.51 2.83
C ASP A 122 0.12 13.64 3.90
N ARG A 123 -0.59 13.35 5.00
CA ARG A 123 -0.11 12.43 6.04
C ARG A 123 0.20 11.05 5.46
N VAL A 124 -0.73 10.48 4.68
CA VAL A 124 -0.58 9.14 4.10
C VAL A 124 0.47 9.10 2.99
N ILE A 125 0.54 10.14 2.15
CA ILE A 125 1.56 10.25 1.09
C ILE A 125 2.97 10.20 1.69
N HIS A 126 3.22 10.96 2.76
CA HIS A 126 4.55 11.05 3.38
C HIS A 126 4.85 9.98 4.44
N ASP A 127 3.88 9.11 4.80
CA ASP A 127 4.10 8.03 5.75
C ASP A 127 4.66 6.78 5.05
N ASP A 128 5.96 6.54 5.17
CA ASP A 128 6.64 5.37 4.58
C ASP A 128 6.03 4.02 4.99
N ASN A 129 5.29 3.97 6.10
CA ASN A 129 4.66 2.76 6.63
C ASN A 129 3.14 2.79 6.51
N ALA A 130 2.60 3.67 5.66
CA ALA A 130 1.17 3.71 5.36
C ALA A 130 0.67 2.34 4.91
N THR A 131 -0.52 1.98 5.38
CA THR A 131 -1.21 0.74 5.04
C THR A 131 -2.15 0.94 3.84
N PRO A 132 -2.47 -0.12 3.07
CA PRO A 132 -3.48 -0.06 2.02
C PRO A 132 -4.83 0.47 2.49
N ALA A 133 -5.21 0.17 3.73
CA ALA A 133 -6.45 0.66 4.34
C ALA A 133 -6.41 2.19 4.54
N GLN A 134 -5.30 2.74 5.00
CA GLN A 134 -5.12 4.20 5.13
C GLN A 134 -5.13 4.89 3.77
N VAL A 135 -4.48 4.32 2.75
CA VAL A 135 -4.53 4.86 1.39
C VAL A 135 -5.97 4.87 0.86
N THR A 136 -6.69 3.76 1.00
CA THR A 136 -8.09 3.63 0.58
C THR A 136 -8.98 4.65 1.30
N ALA A 137 -8.81 4.82 2.61
CA ALA A 137 -9.56 5.78 3.40
C ALA A 137 -9.28 7.23 2.97
N ALA A 138 -8.02 7.57 2.67
CA ALA A 138 -7.65 8.89 2.17
C ALA A 138 -8.25 9.17 0.79
N ILE A 139 -8.20 8.20 -0.13
CA ILE A 139 -8.83 8.30 -1.46
C ILE A 139 -10.34 8.54 -1.32
N ALA A 140 -11.02 7.78 -0.45
CA ALA A 140 -12.45 7.93 -0.22
C ALA A 140 -12.83 9.33 0.30
N LYS A 141 -11.98 9.94 1.15
CA LYS A 141 -12.17 11.33 1.60
C LYS A 141 -12.04 12.33 0.45
N ILE A 142 -11.04 12.18 -0.41
CA ILE A 142 -10.90 13.04 -1.61
C ILE A 142 -12.13 12.86 -2.51
N ASP A 143 -12.55 11.63 -2.78
CA ASP A 143 -13.69 11.34 -3.66
C ASP A 143 -15.02 11.91 -3.12
N ALA A 144 -15.16 12.04 -1.81
CA ALA A 144 -16.32 12.68 -1.18
C ALA A 144 -16.30 14.22 -1.30
N VAL A 145 -15.11 14.84 -1.26
CA VAL A 145 -14.94 16.31 -1.30
C VAL A 145 -14.87 16.85 -2.72
N GLN A 146 -14.23 16.12 -3.65
CA GLN A 146 -13.98 16.59 -5.01
C GLN A 146 -15.26 17.08 -5.73
N PRO A 147 -16.39 16.34 -5.72
CA PRO A 147 -17.61 16.82 -6.38
C PRO A 147 -18.18 18.10 -5.74
N LYS A 148 -17.98 18.28 -4.44
CA LYS A 148 -18.43 19.50 -3.74
C LYS A 148 -17.58 20.71 -4.14
N LEU A 149 -16.27 20.50 -4.29
CA LEU A 149 -15.35 21.52 -4.80
C LEU A 149 -15.69 21.89 -6.25
N ASP A 150 -15.93 20.89 -7.11
CA ASP A 150 -16.28 21.11 -8.52
C ASP A 150 -17.62 21.88 -8.66
N ASN A 151 -18.58 21.62 -7.77
CA ASN A 151 -19.88 22.32 -7.76
C ASN A 151 -19.79 23.78 -7.26
N ALA A 152 -18.74 24.15 -6.53
CA ALA A 152 -18.61 25.51 -6.03
C ALA A 152 -18.28 26.51 -7.15
N ILE A 153 -17.57 26.06 -8.20
CA ILE A 153 -16.89 26.85 -9.25
C ILE A 153 -17.81 27.20 -10.43
#